data_AF-A0A0R3LZE8-F1
#
_entry.id   AF-A0A0R3LZE8-F1
#
_cell.length_a   1.000
_cell.length_b   1.000
_cell.length_c   1.000
_cell.angle_alpha   90.00
_cell.angle_beta   90.00
_cell.angle_gamma   90.00
#
_symmetry.space_group_name_H-M   'P 1'
#
loop_
_entity.id
_entity.type
_entity.pdbx_description
1 polymer ?
#
loop_
_entity_poly.entity_id
_entity_poly.type
_entity_poly.pdbx_seq_one_letter_code
_entity_poly.pdbx_strand_id
1 'polypeptide(L)'
;MRPDGFELALHRSLTEPILIGGAPRAAAILIGTLSAVLALGLRLWLAGLVLWIVGHGIAVWLAKRDPAFVEVAVRHTKHKGWLAC
;
A
#
# COMPACT_ATOMS: atom_id res chain seq x y z
N MET A 1 -29.62 24.04 6.84
CA MET A 1 -28.81 25.17 6.29
C MET A 1 -27.36 24.87 6.60
N ARG A 2 -26.52 24.64 5.58
CA ARG A 2 -25.06 24.70 5.75
C ARG A 2 -24.72 26.19 5.96
N PRO A 3 -23.86 26.55 6.93
CA PRO A 3 -23.47 27.94 7.13
C PRO A 3 -22.73 28.46 5.89
N ASP A 4 -23.23 29.53 5.30
CA ASP A 4 -22.62 30.17 4.15
C ASP A 4 -21.26 30.78 4.54
N GLY A 5 -20.20 30.49 3.76
CA GLY A 5 -18.85 31.06 3.96
C GLY A 5 -17.77 30.13 4.55
N PHE A 6 -18.07 28.85 4.81
CA PHE A 6 -17.10 27.84 5.30
C PHE A 6 -16.72 26.77 4.26
N GLU A 7 -16.99 26.99 2.98
CA GLU A 7 -16.61 26.07 1.89
C GLU A 7 -15.19 26.40 1.42
N LEU A 8 -14.24 25.50 1.65
CA LEU A 8 -12.85 25.61 1.18
C LEU A 8 -12.60 24.56 0.09
N ALA A 9 -11.95 24.96 -1.01
CA ALA A 9 -11.59 24.05 -2.09
C ALA A 9 -10.55 23.02 -1.61
N LEU A 10 -11.03 21.85 -1.17
CA LEU A 10 -10.18 20.76 -0.71
C LEU A 10 -9.56 20.06 -1.93
N HIS A 11 -8.25 20.19 -2.08
CA HIS A 11 -7.54 19.47 -3.13
C HIS A 11 -7.58 17.97 -2.84
N ARG A 12 -7.93 17.20 -3.87
CA ARG A 12 -8.02 15.75 -3.83
C ARG A 12 -6.72 15.09 -3.34
N SER A 13 -5.58 15.70 -3.63
CA SER A 13 -4.25 15.27 -3.16
C SER A 13 -4.07 15.23 -1.64
N LEU A 14 -4.87 15.97 -0.86
CA LEU A 14 -4.81 15.93 0.60
C LEU A 14 -5.59 14.75 1.20
N THR A 15 -6.54 14.18 0.46
CA THR A 15 -7.45 13.15 0.98
C THR A 15 -7.27 11.81 0.30
N GLU A 16 -6.72 11.78 -0.91
CA GLU A 16 -6.49 10.54 -1.62
C GLU A 16 -5.17 9.85 -1.27
N PRO A 17 -5.19 8.51 -1.17
CA PRO A 17 -3.97 7.73 -1.00
C PRO A 17 -2.97 7.97 -2.14
N ILE A 18 -1.69 8.15 -1.78
CA ILE A 18 -0.60 8.29 -2.76
C ILE A 18 -0.26 6.91 -3.33
N LEU A 19 -0.60 6.70 -4.59
CA LEU A 19 -0.32 5.48 -5.35
C LEU A 19 0.95 5.63 -6.19
N ILE A 20 1.75 4.57 -6.27
CA ILE A 20 2.89 4.40 -7.17
C ILE A 20 2.54 3.26 -8.12
N GLY A 21 2.35 3.57 -9.41
CA GLY A 21 2.01 2.54 -10.42
C GLY A 21 0.70 1.80 -10.14
N GLY A 22 -0.20 2.39 -9.34
CA GLY A 22 -1.46 1.76 -8.93
C GLY A 22 -1.40 0.99 -7.61
N ALA A 23 -0.25 0.89 -6.94
CA ALA A 23 -0.12 0.31 -5.60
C ALA A 23 0.17 1.40 -4.55
N PRO A 24 -0.26 1.25 -3.28
CA PRO A 24 0.09 2.20 -2.23
C PRO A 24 1.60 2.27 -2.03
N ARG A 25 2.13 3.48 -1.89
CA ARG A 25 3.57 3.77 -1.78
C ARG A 25 4.35 2.84 -0.87
N ALA A 26 3.80 2.54 0.32
CA ALA A 26 4.47 1.73 1.33
C ALA A 26 4.65 0.28 0.86
N ALA A 27 3.62 -0.31 0.26
CA ALA A 27 3.69 -1.66 -0.28
C ALA A 27 4.67 -1.75 -1.45
N ALA A 28 4.61 -0.78 -2.38
CA ALA A 28 5.50 -0.75 -3.54
C ALA A 28 6.98 -0.67 -3.13
N ILE A 29 7.31 0.18 -2.15
CA ILE A 29 8.68 0.30 -1.62
C ILE A 29 9.11 -0.99 -0.93
N LEU A 30 8.25 -1.58 -0.09
CA LEU A 30 8.56 -2.81 0.64
C LEU A 30 8.84 -3.98 -0.32
N ILE A 31 7.94 -4.22 -1.27
CA ILE A 31 8.07 -5.28 -2.27
C ILE A 31 9.31 -5.04 -3.14
N GLY A 32 9.52 -3.81 -3.61
CA GLY A 32 10.70 -3.44 -4.38
C GLY A 32 12.00 -3.69 -3.63
N THR A 33 12.05 -3.33 -2.36
CA THR A 33 13.24 -3.53 -1.50
C THR A 33 13.52 -5.02 -1.29
N LEU A 34 12.51 -5.80 -0.91
CA LEU A 34 12.67 -7.25 -0.71
C LEU A 34 13.13 -7.94 -2.01
N SER A 35 12.56 -7.53 -3.14
CA SER A 35 12.95 -8.05 -4.45
C SER A 35 14.39 -7.68 -4.81
N ALA A 36 14.80 -6.43 -4.55
CA ALA A 36 16.15 -5.95 -4.82
C ALA A 36 17.20 -6.66 -3.95
N VAL A 37 16.91 -6.87 -2.66
CA VAL A 37 17.77 -7.63 -1.75
C VAL A 37 17.99 -9.05 -2.26
N LEU A 38 16.93 -9.73 -2.74
CA LEU A 38 17.05 -11.09 -3.29
C LEU A 38 17.77 -11.11 -4.64
N ALA A 39 17.42 -10.20 -5.54
CA ALA A 39 17.98 -10.15 -6.89
C ALA A 39 19.46 -9.77 -6.90
N LEU A 40 19.84 -8.73 -6.15
CA LEU A 40 21.19 -8.18 -6.13
C LEU A 40 22.05 -8.80 -5.03
N GLY A 41 21.50 -8.95 -3.82
CA GLY A 41 22.26 -9.41 -2.65
C GLY A 41 22.62 -10.89 -2.74
N LEU A 42 21.67 -11.74 -3.12
CA LEU A 42 21.90 -13.18 -3.28
C LEU A 42 22.17 -13.58 -4.74
N ARG A 43 22.12 -12.63 -5.68
CA ARG A 43 22.28 -12.82 -7.15
C ARG A 43 21.21 -13.73 -7.78
N LEU A 44 20.10 -13.97 -7.07
CA LEU A 44 18.92 -14.70 -7.56
C LEU A 44 18.03 -13.74 -8.36
N TRP A 45 18.56 -13.21 -9.46
CA TRP A 45 17.87 -12.18 -10.26
C TRP A 45 16.50 -12.65 -10.76
N LEU A 46 16.36 -13.91 -11.18
CA LEU A 46 15.07 -14.49 -11.58
C LEU A 46 14.08 -14.54 -10.43
N ALA A 47 14.49 -15.05 -9.26
CA ALA A 47 13.58 -15.16 -8.13
C ALA A 47 13.15 -13.77 -7.62
N GLY A 48 14.09 -12.82 -7.56
CA GLY A 48 13.79 -11.44 -7.20
C GLY A 48 12.86 -10.76 -8.21
N LEU A 49 13.05 -11.00 -9.52
CA LEU A 49 12.16 -10.46 -10.55
C LEU A 49 10.75 -11.06 -10.46
N VAL A 50 10.64 -12.38 -10.26
CA VAL A 50 9.35 -13.05 -10.06
C VAL A 50 8.65 -12.51 -8.83
N LEU A 51 9.36 -12.38 -7.70
CA LEU A 51 8.81 -11.81 -6.48
C LEU A 51 8.35 -10.37 -6.69
N TRP A 52 9.10 -9.57 -7.45
CA TRP A 52 8.74 -8.20 -7.76
C TRP A 52 7.45 -8.12 -8.57
N ILE A 53 7.37 -8.85 -9.69
CA ILE A 53 6.21 -8.82 -10.58
C ILE A 53 4.96 -9.34 -9.85
N VAL A 54 5.07 -10.49 -9.17
CA VAL A 54 3.93 -11.12 -8.48
C VAL A 54 3.50 -10.25 -7.30
N GLY A 55 4.45 -9.84 -6.44
CA GLY A 55 4.16 -9.03 -5.26
C GLY A 55 3.56 -7.67 -5.65
N HIS A 56 4.15 -6.98 -6.62
CA HIS A 56 3.65 -5.69 -7.07
C HIS A 56 2.30 -5.82 -7.78
N GLY A 57 2.11 -6.87 -8.59
CA GLY A 57 0.82 -7.17 -9.22
C GLY A 57 -0.29 -7.40 -8.20
N ILE A 58 -0.03 -8.17 -7.13
CA ILE A 58 -0.98 -8.37 -6.02
C ILE A 58 -1.25 -7.04 -5.32
N ALA A 59 -0.23 -6.22 -5.06
CA ALA A 59 -0.40 -4.92 -4.41
C ALA A 59 -1.28 -3.97 -5.24
N VAL A 60 -1.09 -3.92 -6.57
CA VAL A 60 -1.94 -3.14 -7.49
C VAL A 60 -3.37 -3.69 -7.49
N TRP A 61 -3.56 -5.01 -7.52
CA TRP A 61 -4.89 -5.62 -7.50
C TRP A 61 -5.65 -5.34 -6.21
N LEU A 62 -4.98 -5.39 -5.06
CA LEU A 62 -5.56 -5.01 -3.77
C LEU A 62 -5.90 -3.52 -3.72
N ALA A 63 -4.99 -2.66 -4.19
CA ALA A 63 -5.21 -1.21 -4.24
C ALA A 63 -6.40 -0.82 -5.12
N LYS A 64 -6.63 -1.57 -6.22
CA LYS A 64 -7.83 -1.39 -7.07
C LYS A 64 -9.12 -1.77 -6.35
N ARG A 65 -9.09 -2.63 -5.33
CA ARG A 65 -10.27 -2.99 -4.52
C ARG A 65 -10.47 -2.08 -3.32
N ASP A 66 -9.39 -1.77 -2.63
CA ASP A 66 -9.38 -0.89 -1.47
C ASP A 66 -8.03 -0.16 -1.42
N PRO A 67 -7.99 1.16 -1.69
CA PRO A 67 -6.73 1.91 -1.68
C PRO A 67 -6.17 2.11 -0.26
N ALA A 68 -6.96 1.89 0.80
CA ALA A 68 -6.55 2.01 2.20
C ALA A 68 -6.15 0.67 2.84
N PHE A 69 -6.08 -0.43 2.06
CA PHE A 69 -5.85 -1.78 2.62
C PHE A 69 -4.61 -1.89 3.51
N VAL A 70 -3.52 -1.20 3.17
CA VAL A 70 -2.26 -1.23 3.94
C VAL A 70 -2.44 -0.59 5.30
N GLU A 71 -3.14 0.54 5.36
CA GLU A 71 -3.40 1.25 6.61
C GLU A 71 -4.26 0.40 7.55
N VAL A 72 -5.30 -0.22 7.01
CA VAL A 72 -6.19 -1.14 7.75
C VAL A 72 -5.41 -2.36 8.23
N ALA A 73 -4.57 -2.96 7.40
CA ALA A 73 -3.75 -4.12 7.76
C ALA A 73 -2.76 -3.78 8.89
N VAL A 74 -2.06 -2.63 8.80
CA VAL A 74 -1.15 -2.16 9.85
C VAL A 74 -1.89 -1.83 11.13
N ARG A 75 -3.10 -1.29 11.03
CA ARG A 75 -3.93 -1.04 12.20
C ARG A 75 -4.35 -2.36 12.86
N HIS A 76 -4.72 -3.36 12.07
CA HIS A 76 -5.14 -4.66 12.56
C HIS A 76 -4.04 -5.38 13.35
N THR A 77 -2.78 -5.34 12.90
CA THR A 77 -1.66 -5.95 13.64
C THR A 77 -1.39 -5.27 15.00
N LYS A 78 -1.79 -4.00 15.16
CA LYS A 78 -1.69 -3.28 16.44
C LYS A 78 -2.86 -3.51 17.37
N HIS A 79 -3.97 -4.05 16.89
CA HIS A 79 -5.13 -4.35 17.73
C HIS A 79 -4.87 -5.68 18.44
N LYS A 80 -4.82 -5.66 19.78
CA LYS A 80 -4.83 -6.91 20.56
C LYS A 80 -6.13 -7.65 20.24
N GLY A 81 -6.03 -8.94 19.92
CA GLY A 81 -7.19 -9.81 19.72
C GLY A 81 -8.05 -9.83 20.98
N TRP A 82 -9.14 -9.07 20.98
CA TRP A 82 -10.10 -9.01 22.09
C TRP A 82 -11.06 -10.21 22.07
N LEU A 83 -11.12 -10.95 20.96
CA LEU A 83 -11.93 -12.17 20.83
C LEU A 83 -11.18 -13.38 21.40
N ALA A 84 -10.95 -13.39 22.71
CA ALA A 84 -10.78 -14.62 23.46
C ALA A 84 -12.19 -15.09 23.88
N CYS A 85 -12.75 -16.05 23.17
CA CYS A 85 -13.83 -16.90 23.68
C CYS A 85 -13.22 -18.23 24.11
#